data_AF-A0A4Q4YET7-F1
#
_entry.id   AF-A0A4Q4YET7-F1
#
_cell.length_a   1.000
_cell.length_b   1.000
_cell.length_c   1.000
_cell.angle_alpha   90.00
_cell.angle_beta   90.00
_cell.angle_gamma   90.00
#
_symmetry.space_group_name_H-M   'P 1'
#
loop_
_entity.id
_entity.type
_entity.pdbx_description
1 polymer ?
#
loop_
_entity_poly.entity_id
_entity_poly.type
_entity_poly.pdbx_seq_one_letter_code
_entity_poly.pdbx_strand_id
1 'polypeptide(L)'
;MAAYRRAFSSMLRRARWKSCFSSSVPWGVLSLRGCSDADGVASSPSPRCLGGLFRFAFTENMSSFCLEGRARPEEVEVEDEAERSEVSCEVKARELETKQVNIAIIGAGGVGKCFLSQLEALAARRPNPKLNLCYISTSKRALYNKDYTLNTSSLLQDLAASTEAPLPLPRIVEYLTGAPSKTVLVDNTSSQDVADSYPAFLSRGISIVTPNKKAFSGSYQLWQDIFAAAADSGAKVYHESSVGAGLPVISTLKDLVDTGDEVTKIEGVFSGTMSFLFNSFAPVEGSGGKWSAEVKKAKELGYTEPDPRDDLNGLDVARKLTILARLAGLPVESPTSFPVQSLIPKELESVSSGDEFLQRLPEFDSQMEETKTAAQNEGKVVRFVGSIDMATKAVKVGLEKFDKSHPIAALKGSDNIISFYTKRYGSNPLIIQGAGAGGEVTAMGVTSDLLKVLSQIS
;
A
#
# COMPACT_ATOMS: atom_id res chain seq x y z
N MET A 1 23.20 51.61 -36.46
CA MET A 1 22.38 50.72 -37.30
C MET A 1 20.93 50.92 -36.87
N ALA A 2 20.08 51.74 -37.49
CA ALA A 2 19.73 51.75 -38.90
C ALA A 2 19.49 50.32 -39.43
N ALA A 3 18.49 49.63 -38.87
CA ALA A 3 17.66 48.60 -39.51
C ALA A 3 16.89 47.84 -38.43
N TYR A 4 15.75 48.35 -37.95
CA TYR A 4 14.64 47.56 -37.39
C TYR A 4 13.41 48.47 -37.19
N ARG A 5 12.99 49.12 -38.28
CA ARG A 5 11.70 49.82 -38.40
C ARG A 5 11.13 49.50 -39.77
N ARG A 6 10.48 48.33 -39.88
CA ARG A 6 9.53 47.94 -40.94
C ARG A 6 9.08 46.50 -40.69
N ALA A 7 8.16 46.31 -39.75
CA ALA A 7 7.25 45.14 -39.70
C ALA A 7 6.26 45.28 -38.53
N PHE A 8 5.58 46.42 -38.39
CA PHE A 8 4.45 46.55 -37.45
C PHE A 8 3.37 47.44 -38.08
N SER A 9 2.88 47.01 -39.24
CA SER A 9 1.71 47.59 -39.90
C SER A 9 1.17 46.62 -40.95
N SER A 10 0.67 45.45 -40.52
CA SER A 10 -0.24 44.66 -41.37
C SER A 10 -1.14 43.64 -40.66
N MET A 11 -1.27 43.65 -39.32
CA MET A 11 -2.05 42.62 -38.62
C MET A 11 -3.11 43.18 -37.66
N LEU A 12 -3.75 44.28 -38.05
CA LEU A 12 -4.98 44.79 -37.42
C LEU A 12 -6.06 45.00 -38.49
N ARG A 13 -6.48 43.91 -39.14
CA ARG A 13 -7.79 43.82 -39.81
C ARG A 13 -8.31 42.39 -39.67
N ARG A 14 -9.47 42.28 -39.00
CA ARG A 14 -10.39 41.11 -38.86
C ARG A 14 -10.34 40.40 -37.50
N ALA A 15 -11.09 40.96 -36.55
CA ALA A 15 -11.94 40.18 -35.66
C ALA A 15 -13.13 41.05 -35.23
N ARG A 16 -14.22 40.99 -35.99
CA ARG A 16 -15.55 41.45 -35.54
C ARG A 16 -16.11 40.33 -34.68
N TRP A 17 -16.30 40.55 -33.38
CA TRP A 17 -17.22 39.72 -32.58
C TRP A 17 -18.42 40.57 -32.16
N LYS A 18 -19.59 40.04 -32.50
CA LYS A 18 -20.92 40.62 -32.26
C LYS A 18 -21.32 40.37 -30.81
N SER A 19 -22.09 41.33 -30.30
CA SER A 19 -22.85 41.32 -29.06
C SER A 19 -23.76 40.10 -28.89
N CYS A 20 -23.88 39.62 -27.66
CA CYS A 20 -25.15 39.18 -27.07
C CYS A 20 -25.29 39.86 -25.70
N PHE A 21 -26.41 40.56 -25.53
CA PHE A 21 -26.81 41.30 -24.32
C PHE A 21 -28.01 40.57 -23.70
N SER A 22 -28.24 40.84 -22.40
CA SER A 22 -29.51 40.69 -21.65
C SER A 22 -29.85 39.25 -21.21
N SER A 23 -30.32 38.96 -19.99
CA SER A 23 -31.24 39.70 -19.13
C SER A 23 -31.24 39.21 -17.66
N SER A 24 -31.16 40.17 -16.73
CA SER A 24 -31.92 40.34 -15.47
C SER A 24 -32.41 39.15 -14.61
N VAL A 25 -32.04 39.24 -13.33
CA VAL A 25 -32.62 38.64 -12.11
C VAL A 25 -34.07 39.13 -11.87
N PRO A 26 -34.93 38.33 -11.24
CA PRO A 26 -35.82 38.90 -10.22
C PRO A 26 -35.89 38.11 -8.90
N TRP A 27 -36.02 38.90 -7.84
CA TRP A 27 -36.27 38.53 -6.44
C TRP A 27 -37.65 37.88 -6.24
N GLY A 28 -37.71 36.84 -5.41
CA GLY A 28 -38.95 36.23 -4.94
C GLY A 28 -39.20 36.56 -3.47
N VAL A 29 -40.22 37.39 -3.22
CA VAL A 29 -40.78 37.71 -1.90
C VAL A 29 -41.77 36.60 -1.51
N LEU A 30 -41.57 36.03 -0.31
CA LEU A 30 -42.44 35.00 0.26
C LEU A 30 -43.70 35.66 0.86
N SER A 31 -44.87 35.27 0.36
CA SER A 31 -46.18 35.72 0.85
C SER A 31 -46.75 34.69 1.84
N LEU A 32 -47.11 35.18 3.03
CA LEU A 32 -47.85 34.46 4.07
C LEU A 32 -49.33 34.34 3.68
N ARG A 33 -49.87 33.12 3.70
CA ARG A 33 -51.30 32.85 3.95
C ARG A 33 -51.44 31.66 4.88
N GLY A 34 -52.12 31.89 5.99
CA GLY A 34 -52.56 30.87 6.95
C GLY A 34 -53.97 30.37 6.69
N CYS A 35 -54.34 29.41 7.55
CA CYS A 35 -55.63 28.78 7.87
C CYS A 35 -55.44 27.25 7.84
N SER A 36 -55.90 26.43 8.79
CA SER A 36 -56.55 26.62 10.10
C SER A 36 -56.80 25.21 10.66
N ASP A 37 -56.57 25.05 11.97
CA ASP A 37 -57.21 24.18 12.99
C ASP A 37 -57.61 22.72 12.71
N ALA A 38 -57.14 21.80 13.57
CA ALA A 38 -57.98 21.01 14.48
C ALA A 38 -57.15 20.10 15.46
N ASP A 39 -57.24 20.44 16.74
CA ASP A 39 -57.39 19.63 17.98
C ASP A 39 -56.44 18.48 18.40
N GLY A 40 -55.96 18.57 19.66
CA GLY A 40 -55.78 17.40 20.55
C GLY A 40 -54.59 17.34 21.55
N VAL A 41 -54.58 18.16 22.61
CA VAL A 41 -54.31 17.87 24.07
C VAL A 41 -53.33 16.70 24.43
N ALA A 42 -52.31 16.74 25.32
CA ALA A 42 -51.76 17.71 26.29
C ALA A 42 -50.40 17.22 26.88
N SER A 43 -49.74 18.16 27.58
CA SER A 43 -48.78 18.04 28.71
C SER A 43 -47.29 18.29 28.42
N SER A 44 -46.81 19.39 29.02
CA SER A 44 -45.41 19.79 29.25
C SER A 44 -45.31 20.22 30.73
N PRO A 45 -44.10 20.38 31.32
CA PRO A 45 -43.38 21.63 31.13
C PRO A 45 -41.85 21.51 31.00
N SER A 46 -41.28 22.47 30.25
CA SER A 46 -39.85 22.81 30.16
C SER A 46 -39.35 23.63 31.38
N PRO A 47 -38.03 23.89 31.48
CA PRO A 47 -37.48 25.15 30.95
C PRO A 47 -36.16 24.96 30.17
N ARG A 48 -36.12 25.33 28.87
CA ARG A 48 -35.40 26.50 28.28
C ARG A 48 -34.00 26.80 28.84
N CYS A 49 -32.97 26.74 27.98
CA CYS A 49 -32.43 27.91 27.26
C CYS A 49 -31.26 27.56 26.30
N LEU A 50 -31.40 28.03 25.04
CA LEU A 50 -30.41 28.51 24.03
C LEU A 50 -29.06 27.78 23.84
N GLY A 51 -28.52 27.53 22.64
CA GLY A 51 -28.84 27.97 21.28
C GLY A 51 -27.55 27.92 20.42
N GLY A 52 -27.69 27.65 19.12
CA GLY A 52 -26.67 28.02 18.10
C GLY A 52 -25.84 26.88 17.48
N LEU A 53 -26.32 26.31 16.37
CA LEU A 53 -25.47 25.65 15.38
C LEU A 53 -24.69 26.72 14.59
N PHE A 54 -23.37 26.77 14.75
CA PHE A 54 -22.48 27.47 13.81
C PHE A 54 -21.99 26.50 12.73
N ARG A 55 -22.36 26.78 11.48
CA ARG A 55 -21.84 26.13 10.28
C ARG A 55 -20.58 26.89 9.88
N PHE A 56 -19.41 26.26 10.01
CA PHE A 56 -18.14 26.83 9.57
C PHE A 56 -18.09 26.88 8.04
N ALA A 57 -18.12 28.10 7.49
CA ALA A 57 -17.62 28.39 6.16
C ALA A 57 -16.16 28.82 6.31
N PHE A 58 -15.22 27.99 5.83
CA PHE A 58 -13.83 28.38 5.70
C PHE A 58 -13.74 29.47 4.63
N THR A 59 -13.48 30.69 5.05
CA THR A 59 -12.94 31.77 4.22
C THR A 59 -11.47 31.90 4.60
N GLU A 60 -10.58 31.71 3.63
CA GLU A 60 -9.15 31.92 3.78
C GLU A 60 -8.89 33.39 4.12
N ASN A 61 -8.31 33.64 5.29
CA ASN A 61 -7.80 34.95 5.68
C ASN A 61 -6.31 34.77 6.02
N MET A 62 -5.45 34.98 5.03
CA MET A 62 -4.00 35.10 5.23
C MET A 62 -3.72 36.36 6.05
N SER A 63 -3.30 36.16 7.30
CA SER A 63 -2.78 37.23 8.14
C SER A 63 -1.27 37.36 7.88
N SER A 64 -0.87 38.36 7.11
CA SER A 64 0.53 38.76 6.95
C SER A 64 0.93 39.65 8.12
N PHE A 65 1.87 39.16 8.94
CA PHE A 65 2.55 39.94 9.97
C PHE A 65 3.65 40.77 9.27
N CYS A 66 3.39 42.06 9.01
CA CYS A 66 4.40 43.01 8.54
C CYS A 66 4.81 43.93 9.69
N LEU A 67 6.09 43.86 10.07
CA LEU A 67 6.73 44.80 10.98
C LEU A 67 6.93 46.14 10.27
N GLU A 68 6.45 47.21 10.90
CA GLU A 68 6.63 48.60 10.47
C GLU A 68 8.09 49.05 10.60
N GLY A 69 8.63 49.61 9.52
CA GLY A 69 9.88 50.37 9.50
C GLY A 69 9.80 51.45 8.43
N ARG A 70 9.67 52.72 8.86
CA ARG A 70 9.56 53.92 7.99
C ARG A 70 10.86 54.23 7.26
N ALA A 71 10.79 54.44 5.95
CA ALA A 71 11.59 55.42 5.21
C ALA A 71 10.87 55.82 3.89
N ARG A 72 11.12 57.05 3.43
CA ARG A 72 10.31 57.88 2.51
C ARG A 72 10.30 57.41 1.05
N PRO A 73 9.33 57.83 0.20
CA PRO A 73 9.27 57.45 -1.20
C PRO A 73 10.17 58.36 -2.05
N GLU A 74 11.00 57.76 -2.91
CA GLU A 74 11.47 58.38 -4.15
C GLU A 74 10.64 57.80 -5.29
N GLU A 75 10.09 58.70 -6.11
CA GLU A 75 9.36 58.41 -7.33
C GLU A 75 10.30 57.75 -8.34
N VAL A 76 9.95 56.54 -8.80
CA VAL A 76 10.48 55.96 -10.03
C VAL A 76 9.30 55.59 -10.90
N GLU A 77 9.31 56.18 -12.10
CA GLU A 77 8.28 56.10 -13.11
C GLU A 77 7.97 54.66 -13.54
N VAL A 78 6.71 54.47 -13.89
CA VAL A 78 6.10 53.22 -14.35
C VAL A 78 6.57 52.94 -15.78
N GLU A 79 7.43 51.95 -15.96
CA GLU A 79 7.61 51.25 -17.24
C GLU A 79 7.50 49.73 -17.03
N ASP A 80 6.62 49.12 -17.83
CA ASP A 80 6.44 47.70 -18.12
C ASP A 80 5.91 46.73 -17.04
N GLU A 81 4.63 46.88 -16.69
CA GLU A 81 3.80 45.77 -16.17
C GLU A 81 3.40 44.75 -17.27
N ALA A 82 3.44 45.14 -18.55
CA ALA A 82 3.02 44.28 -19.67
C ALA A 82 4.02 43.16 -19.97
N GLU A 83 5.33 43.47 -20.08
CA GLU A 83 6.37 42.45 -20.30
C GLU A 83 6.51 41.47 -19.13
N ARG A 84 6.29 41.94 -17.89
CA ARG A 84 6.31 41.08 -16.70
C ARG A 84 5.13 40.11 -16.67
N SER A 85 3.99 40.50 -17.26
CA SER A 85 2.81 39.63 -17.39
C SER A 85 2.96 38.59 -18.50
N GLU A 86 3.61 38.93 -19.62
CA GLU A 86 3.86 38.00 -20.73
C GLU A 86 4.95 36.99 -20.36
N VAL A 87 6.03 37.40 -19.71
CA VAL A 87 7.07 36.49 -19.18
C VAL A 87 6.50 35.59 -18.06
N SER A 88 5.59 36.11 -17.22
CA SER A 88 4.88 35.33 -16.19
C SER A 88 3.87 34.34 -16.79
N CYS A 89 3.22 34.69 -17.90
CA CYS A 89 2.33 33.80 -18.64
C CYS A 89 3.09 32.73 -19.44
N GLU A 90 4.24 33.04 -20.04
CA GLU A 90 5.08 32.05 -20.72
C GLU A 90 5.76 31.08 -19.74
N VAL A 91 6.16 31.55 -18.55
CA VAL A 91 6.65 30.67 -17.48
C VAL A 91 5.52 29.79 -16.92
N LYS A 92 4.31 30.33 -16.70
CA LYS A 92 3.13 29.53 -16.31
C LYS A 92 2.63 28.59 -17.41
N ALA A 93 2.79 28.94 -18.69
CA ALA A 93 2.41 28.09 -19.82
C ALA A 93 3.44 26.97 -20.10
N ARG A 94 4.70 27.14 -19.68
CA ARG A 94 5.69 26.05 -19.63
C ARG A 94 5.50 25.09 -18.43
N GLU A 95 4.69 25.45 -17.44
CA GLU A 95 4.47 24.68 -16.20
C GLU A 95 3.25 23.73 -16.21
N LEU A 96 2.61 23.51 -17.36
CA LEU A 96 1.59 22.47 -17.52
C LEU A 96 1.94 21.49 -18.65
N GLU A 97 3.22 21.16 -18.82
CA GLU A 97 3.51 19.83 -19.35
C GLU A 97 2.94 18.81 -18.36
N THR A 98 1.93 18.04 -18.79
CA THR A 98 1.42 16.92 -18.00
C THR A 98 2.58 15.99 -17.75
N LYS A 99 3.17 16.04 -16.55
CA LYS A 99 4.27 15.17 -16.16
C LYS A 99 3.81 13.74 -16.39
N GLN A 100 4.55 12.99 -17.21
CA GLN A 100 4.25 11.60 -17.52
C GLN A 100 5.16 10.70 -16.68
N VAL A 101 4.61 9.60 -16.19
CA VAL A 101 5.37 8.55 -15.50
C VAL A 101 5.08 7.23 -16.19
N ASN A 102 6.14 6.51 -16.57
CA ASN A 102 6.04 5.21 -17.19
C ASN A 102 5.85 4.13 -16.12
N ILE A 103 4.89 3.24 -16.34
CA ILE A 103 4.61 2.10 -15.48
C ILE A 103 5.01 0.84 -16.24
N ALA A 104 5.80 -0.01 -15.59
CA ALA A 104 6.19 -1.32 -16.11
C ALA A 104 5.73 -2.40 -15.13
N ILE A 105 5.02 -3.42 -15.60
CA ILE A 105 4.44 -4.45 -14.73
C ILE A 105 5.06 -5.81 -15.02
N ILE A 106 5.60 -6.46 -14.00
CA ILE A 106 5.97 -7.88 -14.07
C ILE A 106 4.98 -8.64 -13.20
N GLY A 107 4.23 -9.57 -13.80
CA GLY A 107 3.20 -10.36 -13.12
C GLY A 107 1.78 -9.84 -13.34
N ALA A 108 1.03 -10.53 -14.20
CA ALA A 108 -0.41 -10.34 -14.40
C ALA A 108 -1.25 -11.50 -13.79
N GLY A 109 -0.82 -11.98 -12.62
CA GLY A 109 -1.52 -13.02 -11.83
C GLY A 109 -2.69 -12.47 -11.02
N GLY A 110 -3.08 -13.15 -9.93
CA GLY A 110 -4.21 -12.73 -9.08
C GLY A 110 -4.10 -11.27 -8.59
N VAL A 111 -2.99 -10.94 -7.92
CA VAL A 111 -2.72 -9.56 -7.46
C VAL A 111 -2.51 -8.60 -8.64
N GLY A 112 -1.77 -9.02 -9.67
CA GLY A 112 -1.49 -8.18 -10.84
C GLY A 112 -2.74 -7.74 -11.60
N LYS A 113 -3.75 -8.62 -11.72
CA LYS A 113 -5.05 -8.27 -12.32
C LYS A 113 -5.81 -7.26 -11.49
N CYS A 114 -5.89 -7.46 -10.17
CA CYS A 114 -6.50 -6.48 -9.26
C CYS A 114 -5.78 -5.12 -9.33
N PHE A 115 -4.44 -5.13 -9.37
CA PHE A 115 -3.63 -3.92 -9.51
C PHE A 115 -3.93 -3.18 -10.82
N LEU A 116 -4.06 -3.87 -11.95
CA LEU A 116 -4.43 -3.25 -13.23
C LEU A 116 -5.77 -2.52 -13.16
N SER A 117 -6.80 -3.16 -12.59
CA SER A 117 -8.12 -2.53 -12.39
C SER A 117 -8.01 -1.28 -11.51
N GLN A 118 -7.21 -1.35 -10.43
CA GLN A 118 -7.01 -0.23 -9.53
C GLN A 118 -6.17 0.89 -10.17
N LEU A 119 -5.20 0.55 -11.04
CA LEU A 119 -4.38 1.49 -11.79
C LEU A 119 -5.23 2.28 -12.81
N GLU A 120 -6.14 1.62 -13.51
CA GLU A 120 -7.09 2.28 -14.42
C GLU A 120 -7.99 3.26 -13.65
N ALA A 121 -8.57 2.81 -12.54
CA ALA A 121 -9.38 3.66 -11.67
C ALA A 121 -8.57 4.82 -11.04
N LEU A 122 -7.28 4.61 -10.80
CA LEU A 122 -6.37 5.65 -10.32
C LEU A 122 -6.11 6.70 -11.42
N ALA A 123 -5.75 6.27 -12.63
CA ALA A 123 -5.48 7.15 -13.76
C ALA A 123 -6.70 8.00 -14.13
N ALA A 124 -7.92 7.42 -14.05
CA ALA A 124 -9.16 8.15 -14.27
C ALA A 124 -9.43 9.22 -13.20
N ARG A 125 -9.15 8.93 -11.92
CA ARG A 125 -9.36 9.86 -10.80
C ARG A 125 -8.26 10.91 -10.66
N ARG A 126 -7.03 10.58 -11.09
CA ARG A 126 -5.83 11.43 -10.97
C ARG A 126 -5.11 11.47 -12.33
N PRO A 127 -5.55 12.35 -13.25
CA PRO A 127 -4.96 12.44 -14.59
C PRO A 127 -3.56 13.07 -14.62
N ASN A 128 -3.10 13.66 -13.51
CA ASN A 128 -1.76 14.25 -13.38
C ASN A 128 -1.03 13.67 -12.14
N PRO A 129 0.17 13.08 -12.29
CA PRO A 129 0.86 12.81 -13.56
C PRO A 129 0.11 11.81 -14.44
N LYS A 130 0.31 11.88 -15.76
CA LYS A 130 -0.22 10.88 -16.70
C LYS A 130 0.51 9.56 -16.47
N LEU A 131 -0.23 8.50 -16.16
CA LEU A 131 0.31 7.15 -15.99
C LEU A 131 0.33 6.44 -17.34
N ASN A 132 1.51 6.16 -17.87
CA ASN A 132 1.69 5.51 -19.16
C ASN A 132 2.20 4.07 -18.98
N LEU A 133 1.38 3.08 -19.31
CA LEU A 133 1.83 1.68 -19.26
C LEU A 133 2.73 1.38 -20.46
N CYS A 134 3.99 1.04 -20.20
CA CYS A 134 5.03 0.87 -21.22
C CYS A 134 5.55 -0.57 -21.35
N TYR A 135 5.27 -1.43 -20.38
CA TYR A 135 5.68 -2.83 -20.34
C TYR A 135 4.72 -3.63 -19.46
N ILE A 136 4.32 -4.82 -19.90
CA ILE A 136 3.66 -5.81 -19.04
C ILE A 136 4.10 -7.23 -19.41
N SER A 137 4.34 -8.09 -18.42
CA SER A 137 4.63 -9.51 -18.69
C SER A 137 4.00 -10.49 -17.69
N THR A 138 3.77 -11.70 -18.17
CA THR A 138 3.62 -12.93 -17.37
C THR A 138 4.95 -13.70 -17.41
N SER A 139 4.97 -14.94 -16.90
CA SER A 139 6.13 -15.83 -17.06
C SER A 139 6.36 -16.32 -18.49
N LYS A 140 5.37 -16.20 -19.38
CA LYS A 140 5.44 -16.75 -20.75
C LYS A 140 5.24 -15.74 -21.87
N ARG A 141 4.63 -14.59 -21.57
CA ARG A 141 4.21 -13.60 -22.56
C ARG A 141 4.49 -12.19 -22.09
N ALA A 142 4.77 -11.29 -23.01
CA ALA A 142 4.92 -9.87 -22.74
C ALA A 142 4.26 -8.98 -23.80
N LEU A 143 4.03 -7.73 -23.44
CA LEU A 143 3.71 -6.62 -24.34
C LEU A 143 4.66 -5.47 -24.05
N TYR A 144 5.32 -4.98 -25.09
CA TYR A 144 6.22 -3.83 -25.09
C TYR A 144 6.46 -3.39 -26.53
N ASN A 145 6.84 -2.13 -26.76
CA ASN A 145 7.15 -1.63 -28.11
C ASN A 145 8.17 -0.48 -28.03
N LYS A 146 8.68 -0.05 -29.18
CA LYS A 146 9.73 0.99 -29.24
C LYS A 146 9.23 2.38 -28.80
N ASP A 147 7.92 2.59 -28.81
CA ASP A 147 7.30 3.87 -28.48
C ASP A 147 6.87 3.94 -27.00
N TYR A 148 7.20 2.91 -26.21
CA TYR A 148 6.91 2.83 -24.78
C TYR A 148 5.43 3.04 -24.41
N THR A 149 4.49 2.73 -25.32
CA THR A 149 3.07 3.03 -25.11
C THR A 149 2.22 1.80 -25.43
N LEU A 150 1.45 1.31 -24.46
CA LEU A 150 0.54 0.17 -24.65
C LEU A 150 -0.92 0.61 -24.67
N ASN A 151 -1.75 -0.10 -25.45
CA ASN A 151 -3.20 0.08 -25.41
C ASN A 151 -3.76 -0.54 -24.13
N THR A 152 -4.42 0.26 -23.30
CA THR A 152 -4.98 -0.21 -22.03
C THR A 152 -6.36 -0.85 -22.17
N SER A 153 -7.13 -0.53 -23.22
CA SER A 153 -8.53 -0.96 -23.36
C SER A 153 -8.72 -2.47 -23.59
N SER A 154 -7.73 -3.12 -24.22
CA SER A 154 -7.71 -4.56 -24.52
C SER A 154 -6.50 -5.27 -23.90
N LEU A 155 -5.83 -4.66 -22.92
CA LEU A 155 -4.49 -5.05 -22.47
C LEU A 155 -4.39 -6.53 -22.07
N LEU A 156 -5.35 -7.03 -21.27
CA LEU A 156 -5.32 -8.42 -20.81
C LEU A 156 -5.64 -9.41 -21.94
N GLN A 157 -6.51 -9.04 -22.90
CA GLN A 157 -6.75 -9.87 -24.08
C GLN A 157 -5.50 -9.91 -24.98
N ASP A 158 -4.88 -8.74 -25.22
CA ASP A 158 -3.68 -8.62 -26.04
C ASP A 158 -2.51 -9.39 -25.42
N LEU A 159 -2.34 -9.32 -24.09
CA LEU A 159 -1.30 -10.07 -23.37
C LEU A 159 -1.54 -11.58 -23.44
N ALA A 160 -2.80 -12.02 -23.41
CA ALA A 160 -3.16 -13.43 -23.55
C ALA A 160 -2.91 -13.95 -24.98
N ALA A 161 -3.12 -13.10 -25.99
CA ALA A 161 -2.91 -13.41 -27.41
C ALA A 161 -1.45 -13.24 -27.87
N SER A 162 -0.62 -12.52 -27.10
CA SER A 162 0.78 -12.25 -27.46
C SER A 162 1.60 -13.52 -27.63
N THR A 163 2.41 -13.55 -28.68
CA THR A 163 3.44 -14.57 -28.95
C THR A 163 4.82 -14.14 -28.49
N GLU A 164 4.98 -12.90 -28.02
CA GLU A 164 6.26 -12.35 -27.56
C GLU A 164 6.62 -12.91 -26.19
N ALA A 165 7.82 -13.49 -26.08
CA ALA A 165 8.35 -13.92 -24.80
C ALA A 165 8.78 -12.71 -23.93
N PRO A 166 8.75 -12.81 -22.59
CA PRO A 166 9.32 -11.78 -21.73
C PRO A 166 10.80 -11.56 -22.04
N LEU A 167 11.21 -10.30 -22.03
CA LEU A 167 12.62 -9.97 -22.14
C LEU A 167 13.39 -10.55 -20.93
N PRO A 168 14.64 -11.01 -21.10
CA PRO A 168 15.52 -11.31 -19.97
C PRO A 168 15.66 -10.07 -19.07
N LEU A 169 15.77 -10.27 -17.74
CA LEU A 169 15.77 -9.17 -16.76
C LEU A 169 16.78 -8.04 -17.07
N PRO A 170 18.05 -8.32 -17.47
CA PRO A 170 18.97 -7.26 -17.88
C PRO A 170 18.47 -6.43 -19.07
N ARG A 171 17.74 -7.05 -20.00
CA ARG A 171 17.16 -6.37 -21.17
C ARG A 171 15.92 -5.56 -20.81
N ILE A 172 15.18 -5.96 -19.76
CA ILE A 172 14.11 -5.12 -19.19
C ILE A 172 14.72 -3.86 -18.58
N VAL A 173 15.81 -3.98 -17.80
CA VAL A 173 16.52 -2.81 -17.23
C VAL A 173 16.95 -1.84 -18.34
N GLU A 174 17.60 -2.35 -19.38
CA GLU A 174 18.02 -1.55 -20.55
C GLU A 174 16.82 -0.88 -21.24
N TYR A 175 15.76 -1.64 -21.53
CA TYR A 175 14.55 -1.14 -22.17
C TYR A 175 13.94 0.01 -21.35
N LEU A 176 13.73 -0.19 -20.04
CA LEU A 176 13.10 0.81 -19.17
C LEU A 176 13.98 2.04 -18.91
N THR A 177 15.30 1.89 -18.96
CA THR A 177 16.25 3.02 -18.87
C THR A 177 16.15 3.92 -20.10
N GLY A 178 15.82 3.36 -21.27
CA GLY A 178 15.62 4.13 -22.51
C GLY A 178 14.28 4.85 -22.61
N ALA A 179 13.38 4.68 -21.64
CA ALA A 179 12.05 5.28 -21.69
C ALA A 179 12.14 6.82 -21.51
N PRO A 180 11.27 7.59 -22.20
CA PRO A 180 11.38 9.06 -22.25
C PRO A 180 10.99 9.78 -20.96
N SER A 181 10.48 9.06 -19.96
CA SER A 181 10.01 9.61 -18.69
C SER A 181 10.39 8.69 -17.55
N LYS A 182 10.38 9.20 -16.32
CA LYS A 182 10.69 8.41 -15.12
C LYS A 182 9.82 7.15 -15.08
N THR A 183 10.41 6.04 -14.65
CA THR A 183 9.77 4.72 -14.68
C THR A 183 9.59 4.16 -13.27
N VAL A 184 8.42 3.58 -13.04
CA VAL A 184 8.14 2.74 -11.87
C VAL A 184 7.91 1.31 -12.34
N LEU A 185 8.75 0.40 -11.86
CA LEU A 185 8.56 -1.04 -11.95
C LEU A 185 7.58 -1.49 -10.85
N VAL A 186 6.53 -2.19 -11.26
CA VAL A 186 5.58 -2.87 -10.40
C VAL A 186 5.82 -4.37 -10.52
N ASP A 187 6.58 -4.95 -9.59
CA ASP A 187 6.75 -6.41 -9.52
C ASP A 187 5.63 -6.99 -8.68
N ASN A 188 4.64 -7.63 -9.31
CA ASN A 188 3.53 -8.34 -8.68
C ASN A 188 3.76 -9.88 -8.64
N THR A 189 5.02 -10.32 -8.63
CA THR A 189 5.39 -11.74 -8.57
C THR A 189 5.88 -12.16 -7.18
N SER A 190 6.21 -13.44 -7.05
CA SER A 190 6.96 -14.03 -5.93
C SER A 190 8.33 -14.56 -6.40
N SER A 191 8.85 -14.03 -7.51
CA SER A 191 10.06 -14.51 -8.17
C SER A 191 11.32 -14.09 -7.43
N GLN A 192 12.25 -15.03 -7.23
CA GLN A 192 13.58 -14.72 -6.68
C GLN A 192 14.44 -14.00 -7.72
N ASP A 193 14.43 -14.43 -8.98
CA ASP A 193 15.25 -13.83 -10.05
C ASP A 193 14.93 -12.34 -10.25
N VAL A 194 13.64 -11.99 -10.18
CA VAL A 194 13.19 -10.59 -10.29
C VAL A 194 13.67 -9.79 -9.09
N ALA A 195 13.53 -10.34 -7.88
CA ALA A 195 13.99 -9.73 -6.63
C ALA A 195 15.52 -9.49 -6.62
N ASP A 196 16.31 -10.47 -7.07
CA ASP A 196 17.77 -10.36 -7.16
C ASP A 196 18.22 -9.28 -8.17
N SER A 197 17.35 -8.93 -9.12
CA SER A 197 17.61 -7.88 -10.11
C SER A 197 17.25 -6.47 -9.62
N TYR A 198 16.63 -6.30 -8.44
CA TYR A 198 16.22 -4.99 -7.93
C TYR A 198 17.35 -3.95 -7.85
N PRO A 199 18.57 -4.29 -7.36
CA PRO A 199 19.68 -3.32 -7.38
C PRO A 199 20.00 -2.79 -8.79
N ALA A 200 19.85 -3.62 -9.83
CA ALA A 200 20.11 -3.22 -11.21
C ALA A 200 19.05 -2.24 -11.75
N PHE A 201 17.78 -2.39 -11.35
CA PHE A 201 16.72 -1.42 -11.68
C PHE A 201 16.94 -0.10 -10.92
N LEU A 202 17.15 -0.18 -9.61
CA LEU A 202 17.28 0.99 -8.73
C LEU A 202 18.49 1.84 -9.11
N SER A 203 19.65 1.23 -9.36
CA SER A 203 20.86 1.95 -9.80
C SER A 203 20.69 2.72 -11.11
N ARG A 204 19.67 2.41 -11.91
CA ARG A 204 19.30 3.14 -13.14
C ARG A 204 18.21 4.19 -12.93
N GLY A 205 17.85 4.51 -11.69
CA GLY A 205 16.81 5.48 -11.36
C GLY A 205 15.38 4.93 -11.51
N ILE A 206 15.21 3.62 -11.75
CA ILE A 206 13.89 2.99 -11.89
C ILE A 206 13.37 2.66 -10.50
N SER A 207 12.28 3.31 -10.10
CA SER A 207 11.66 3.06 -8.80
C SER A 207 10.88 1.75 -8.79
N ILE A 208 10.73 1.10 -7.65
CA ILE A 208 10.09 -0.21 -7.49
C ILE A 208 8.96 -0.13 -6.46
N VAL A 209 7.80 -0.69 -6.81
CA VAL A 209 6.71 -0.99 -5.86
C VAL A 209 6.32 -2.45 -5.99
N THR A 210 6.13 -3.16 -4.88
CA THR A 210 6.03 -4.63 -4.94
C THR A 210 5.40 -5.28 -3.69
N PRO A 211 4.62 -6.38 -3.82
CA PRO A 211 4.30 -7.28 -2.72
C PRO A 211 5.35 -8.41 -2.56
N ASN A 212 6.40 -8.45 -3.39
CA ASN A 212 7.37 -9.55 -3.41
C ASN A 212 8.30 -9.52 -2.19
N LYS A 213 8.04 -10.43 -1.25
CA LYS A 213 8.83 -10.57 -0.02
C LYS A 213 10.28 -11.01 -0.27
N LYS A 214 10.58 -11.66 -1.39
CA LYS A 214 11.88 -12.33 -1.62
C LYS A 214 13.05 -11.36 -1.56
N ALA A 215 12.89 -10.16 -2.11
CA ALA A 215 13.93 -9.13 -2.11
C ALA A 215 14.30 -8.66 -0.69
N PHE A 216 13.31 -8.61 0.20
CA PHE A 216 13.44 -8.02 1.53
C PHE A 216 13.66 -9.06 2.64
N SER A 217 13.38 -10.32 2.35
CA SER A 217 13.55 -11.46 3.27
C SER A 217 14.60 -12.47 2.79
N GLY A 218 15.29 -12.20 1.67
CA GLY A 218 16.44 -12.98 1.21
C GLY A 218 17.69 -12.75 2.08
N SER A 219 18.87 -12.82 1.47
CA SER A 219 20.13 -12.51 2.17
C SER A 219 20.12 -11.07 2.72
N TYR A 220 20.87 -10.84 3.79
CA TYR A 220 21.02 -9.47 4.30
C TYR A 220 21.80 -8.59 3.32
N GLN A 221 22.72 -9.18 2.54
CA GLN A 221 23.42 -8.49 1.45
C GLN A 221 22.45 -7.93 0.40
N LEU A 222 21.49 -8.72 -0.08
CA LEU A 222 20.52 -8.24 -1.07
C LEU A 222 19.69 -7.07 -0.52
N TRP A 223 19.29 -7.15 0.76
CA TRP A 223 18.64 -6.02 1.44
C TRP A 223 19.51 -4.76 1.39
N GLN A 224 20.79 -4.88 1.76
CA GLN A 224 21.73 -3.75 1.73
C GLN A 224 21.90 -3.18 0.33
N ASP A 225 22.09 -4.04 -0.68
CA ASP A 225 22.28 -3.64 -2.08
C ASP A 225 21.06 -2.89 -2.64
N ILE A 226 19.84 -3.32 -2.29
CA ILE A 226 18.59 -2.66 -2.68
C ILE A 226 18.55 -1.23 -2.12
N PHE A 227 18.74 -1.07 -0.81
CA PHE A 227 18.61 0.25 -0.18
C PHE A 227 19.78 1.17 -0.52
N ALA A 228 20.99 0.63 -0.74
CA ALA A 228 22.13 1.38 -1.24
C ALA A 228 21.87 1.90 -2.67
N ALA A 229 21.46 1.03 -3.60
CA ALA A 229 21.17 1.43 -4.97
C ALA A 229 20.02 2.46 -5.08
N ALA A 230 19.01 2.34 -4.21
CA ALA A 230 17.93 3.34 -4.11
C ALA A 230 18.45 4.69 -3.60
N ALA A 231 19.32 4.69 -2.57
CA ALA A 231 19.91 5.90 -2.02
C ALA A 231 20.83 6.61 -3.04
N ASP A 232 21.68 5.86 -3.74
CA ASP A 232 22.67 6.41 -4.68
C ASP A 232 22.01 7.06 -5.91
N SER A 233 20.94 6.46 -6.41
CA SER A 233 20.23 6.93 -7.61
C SER A 233 19.11 7.95 -7.33
N GLY A 234 18.65 8.02 -6.08
CA GLY A 234 17.42 8.72 -5.69
C GLY A 234 16.13 7.98 -6.08
N ALA A 235 16.22 6.78 -6.65
CA ALA A 235 15.06 5.92 -6.91
C ALA A 235 14.37 5.52 -5.61
N LYS A 236 13.08 5.19 -5.70
CA LYS A 236 12.27 4.81 -4.55
C LYS A 236 11.97 3.32 -4.58
N VAL A 237 12.02 2.67 -3.43
CA VAL A 237 11.61 1.27 -3.26
C VAL A 237 10.58 1.18 -2.15
N TYR A 238 9.40 0.66 -2.48
CA TYR A 238 8.30 0.47 -1.55
C TYR A 238 7.77 -0.96 -1.62
N HIS A 239 7.41 -1.50 -0.46
CA HIS A 239 7.02 -2.90 -0.32
C HIS A 239 6.01 -3.13 0.82
N GLU A 240 5.07 -2.21 1.02
CA GLU A 240 4.03 -2.29 2.06
C GLU A 240 3.34 -3.66 2.04
N SER A 241 3.00 -4.13 0.84
CA SER A 241 2.32 -5.41 0.65
C SER A 241 3.15 -6.67 0.88
N SER A 242 4.45 -6.52 1.18
CA SER A 242 5.26 -7.64 1.64
C SER A 242 4.89 -8.10 3.05
N VAL A 243 4.31 -7.23 3.89
CA VAL A 243 3.87 -7.57 5.25
C VAL A 243 2.47 -7.00 5.52
N GLY A 244 1.48 -7.87 5.69
CA GLY A 244 0.12 -7.45 6.03
C GLY A 244 -0.75 -7.02 4.84
N ALA A 245 -0.37 -7.37 3.61
CA ALA A 245 -1.12 -7.10 2.38
C ALA A 245 -1.42 -5.60 2.14
N GLY A 246 -2.58 -5.12 2.58
CA GLY A 246 -2.96 -3.71 2.45
C GLY A 246 -2.90 -2.92 3.76
N LEU A 247 -2.59 -3.59 4.87
CA LEU A 247 -2.45 -2.95 6.17
C LEU A 247 -1.22 -2.03 6.18
N PRO A 248 -1.28 -0.86 6.85
CA PRO A 248 -0.18 0.09 6.89
C PRO A 248 0.90 -0.34 7.90
N VAL A 249 1.52 -1.50 7.69
CA VAL A 249 2.44 -2.11 8.66
C VAL A 249 3.84 -1.51 8.55
N ILE A 250 4.41 -1.52 7.36
CA ILE A 250 5.78 -1.08 7.09
C ILE A 250 5.87 0.44 7.17
N SER A 251 4.90 1.17 6.63
CA SER A 251 4.84 2.63 6.78
C SER A 251 4.79 3.02 8.25
N THR A 252 3.88 2.43 9.03
CA THR A 252 3.79 2.71 10.48
C THR A 252 5.09 2.40 11.20
N LEU A 253 5.72 1.24 10.94
CA LEU A 253 6.99 0.88 11.57
C LEU A 253 8.10 1.88 11.20
N LYS A 254 8.18 2.29 9.93
CA LYS A 254 9.15 3.31 9.49
C LYS A 254 8.89 4.64 10.19
N ASP A 255 7.65 5.10 10.26
CA ASP A 255 7.31 6.36 10.94
C ASP A 255 7.69 6.32 12.45
N LEU A 256 7.48 5.18 13.12
CA LEU A 256 7.91 5.00 14.51
C LEU A 256 9.44 5.16 14.62
N VAL A 257 10.21 4.46 13.80
CA VAL A 257 11.68 4.48 13.84
C VAL A 257 12.24 5.85 13.41
N ASP A 258 11.78 6.38 12.28
CA ASP A 258 12.30 7.61 11.66
C ASP A 258 12.00 8.85 12.49
N THR A 259 10.90 8.86 13.27
CA THR A 259 10.61 9.93 14.23
C THR A 259 11.42 9.81 15.53
N GLY A 260 12.30 8.82 15.65
CA GLY A 260 13.16 8.59 16.81
C GLY A 260 12.46 7.89 17.99
N ASP A 261 11.40 7.10 17.73
CA ASP A 261 10.92 6.13 18.73
C ASP A 261 11.81 4.88 18.72
N GLU A 262 11.78 4.14 19.82
CA GLU A 262 12.54 2.90 19.98
C GLU A 262 11.55 1.74 20.08
N VAL A 263 11.51 0.90 19.04
CA VAL A 263 10.71 -0.33 19.07
C VAL A 263 11.34 -1.29 20.08
N THR A 264 10.54 -1.78 21.03
CA THR A 264 10.99 -2.71 22.08
C THR A 264 10.56 -4.14 21.77
N LYS A 265 9.35 -4.32 21.24
CA LYS A 265 8.81 -5.62 20.84
C LYS A 265 7.87 -5.48 19.66
N ILE A 266 7.92 -6.43 18.74
CA ILE A 266 6.89 -6.64 17.71
C ILE A 266 6.30 -8.02 17.93
N GLU A 267 4.98 -8.15 17.98
CA GLU A 267 4.31 -9.43 18.19
C GLU A 267 2.99 -9.48 17.43
N GLY A 268 2.65 -10.64 16.85
CA GLY A 268 1.42 -10.73 16.09
C GLY A 268 1.16 -12.06 15.41
N VAL A 269 -0.01 -12.13 14.79
CA VAL A 269 -0.41 -13.20 13.87
C VAL A 269 -0.28 -12.67 12.44
N PHE A 270 0.64 -13.26 11.69
CA PHE A 270 1.03 -12.76 10.36
C PHE A 270 0.51 -13.61 9.21
N SER A 271 -0.14 -14.75 9.48
CA SER A 271 -0.73 -15.64 8.48
C SER A 271 -2.23 -15.77 8.69
N GLY A 272 -3.00 -15.43 7.66
CA GLY A 272 -4.46 -15.56 7.69
C GLY A 272 -4.91 -17.02 7.77
N THR A 273 -4.17 -17.93 7.13
CA THR A 273 -4.38 -19.38 7.23
C THR A 273 -4.17 -19.86 8.67
N MET A 274 -3.05 -19.49 9.30
CA MET A 274 -2.81 -19.85 10.71
C MET A 274 -3.84 -19.21 11.64
N SER A 275 -4.22 -17.96 11.39
CA SER A 275 -5.29 -17.28 12.15
C SER A 275 -6.59 -18.07 12.10
N PHE A 276 -7.04 -18.44 10.89
CA PHE A 276 -8.24 -19.25 10.70
C PHE A 276 -8.16 -20.61 11.41
N LEU A 277 -7.06 -21.34 11.22
CA LEU A 277 -6.86 -22.66 11.81
C LEU A 277 -6.95 -22.60 13.33
N PHE A 278 -6.23 -21.68 13.99
CA PHE A 278 -6.25 -21.57 15.45
C PHE A 278 -7.54 -21.01 16.01
N ASN A 279 -8.23 -20.12 15.29
CA ASN A 279 -9.54 -19.63 15.68
C ASN A 279 -10.62 -20.73 15.62
N SER A 280 -10.47 -21.73 14.74
CA SER A 280 -11.39 -22.88 14.64
C SER A 280 -10.98 -24.05 15.54
N PHE A 281 -9.68 -24.32 15.66
CA PHE A 281 -9.12 -25.41 16.46
C PHE A 281 -9.14 -25.13 17.97
N ALA A 282 -8.77 -23.91 18.36
CA ALA A 282 -8.66 -23.48 19.76
C ALA A 282 -9.41 -22.15 19.97
N PRO A 283 -10.74 -22.12 19.80
CA PRO A 283 -11.53 -20.91 19.95
C PRO A 283 -11.51 -20.42 21.42
N VAL A 284 -11.80 -19.14 21.62
CA VAL A 284 -11.92 -18.55 22.96
C VAL A 284 -13.11 -19.15 23.74
N GLU A 285 -14.16 -19.50 22.99
CA GLU A 285 -15.41 -20.10 23.48
C GLU A 285 -15.75 -21.36 22.66
N GLY A 286 -16.32 -22.37 23.31
CA GLY A 286 -16.63 -23.67 22.69
C GLY A 286 -15.46 -24.66 22.71
N SER A 287 -15.64 -25.82 22.07
CA SER A 287 -14.72 -26.97 22.17
C SER A 287 -13.70 -27.09 21.03
N GLY A 288 -13.80 -26.29 19.98
CA GLY A 288 -12.94 -26.37 18.79
C GLY A 288 -13.03 -27.72 18.04
N GLY A 289 -12.43 -27.78 16.85
CA GLY A 289 -12.33 -29.01 16.06
C GLY A 289 -11.07 -29.85 16.33
N LYS A 290 -10.90 -30.93 15.57
CA LYS A 290 -9.63 -31.65 15.45
C LYS A 290 -8.71 -30.91 14.47
N TRP A 291 -7.41 -30.89 14.74
CA TRP A 291 -6.45 -30.14 13.92
C TRP A 291 -6.51 -30.52 12.44
N SER A 292 -6.44 -31.81 12.12
CA SER A 292 -6.51 -32.33 10.76
C SER A 292 -7.81 -31.95 10.02
N ALA A 293 -8.94 -31.96 10.74
CA ALA A 293 -10.23 -31.58 10.19
C ALA A 293 -10.29 -30.07 9.85
N GLU A 294 -9.71 -29.21 10.70
CA GLU A 294 -9.64 -27.78 10.44
C GLU A 294 -8.70 -27.44 9.28
N VAL A 295 -7.57 -28.15 9.15
CA VAL A 295 -6.66 -28.02 7.99
C VAL A 295 -7.37 -28.41 6.69
N LYS A 296 -8.09 -29.54 6.70
CA LYS A 296 -8.88 -29.99 5.54
C LYS A 296 -9.96 -28.97 5.17
N LYS A 297 -10.70 -28.46 6.14
CA LYS A 297 -11.72 -27.42 5.95
C LYS A 297 -11.12 -26.13 5.39
N ALA A 298 -9.95 -25.72 5.85
CA ALA A 298 -9.26 -24.55 5.31
C ALA A 298 -8.89 -24.74 3.83
N LYS A 299 -8.45 -25.94 3.42
CA LYS A 299 -8.19 -26.27 2.01
C LYS A 299 -9.47 -26.22 1.17
N GLU A 300 -10.56 -26.80 1.66
CA GLU A 300 -11.86 -26.80 0.97
C GLU A 300 -12.42 -25.38 0.77
N LEU A 301 -12.17 -24.48 1.70
CA LEU A 301 -12.54 -23.06 1.61
C LEU A 301 -11.56 -22.21 0.79
N GLY A 302 -10.45 -22.80 0.32
CA GLY A 302 -9.41 -22.08 -0.43
C GLY A 302 -8.59 -21.10 0.43
N TYR A 303 -8.49 -21.34 1.74
CA TYR A 303 -7.69 -20.55 2.66
C TYR A 303 -6.24 -21.04 2.81
N THR A 304 -5.90 -22.18 2.21
CA THR A 304 -4.53 -22.69 2.15
C THR A 304 -3.98 -22.56 0.74
N GLU A 305 -2.65 -22.66 0.62
CA GLU A 305 -2.01 -23.01 -0.65
C GLU A 305 -2.48 -24.41 -1.15
N PRO A 306 -2.24 -24.75 -2.43
CA PRO A 306 -2.61 -26.07 -2.97
C PRO A 306 -2.07 -27.24 -2.14
N ASP A 307 -0.87 -27.07 -1.57
CA ASP A 307 -0.29 -27.93 -0.55
C ASP A 307 -0.27 -27.19 0.80
N PRO A 308 -1.10 -27.60 1.79
CA PRO A 308 -1.16 -26.93 3.09
C PRO A 308 0.16 -26.91 3.88
N ARG A 309 1.14 -27.74 3.51
CA ARG A 309 2.49 -27.71 4.09
C ARG A 309 3.19 -26.38 3.85
N ASP A 310 2.87 -25.69 2.76
CA ASP A 310 3.46 -24.39 2.43
C ASP A 310 3.06 -23.31 3.44
N ASP A 311 1.89 -23.42 4.06
CA ASP A 311 1.44 -22.57 5.16
C ASP A 311 1.98 -23.05 6.52
N LEU A 312 1.86 -24.36 6.79
CA LEU A 312 2.13 -24.97 8.09
C LEU A 312 3.61 -24.99 8.49
N ASN A 313 4.53 -24.82 7.54
CA ASN A 313 5.97 -24.75 7.84
C ASN A 313 6.40 -23.43 8.52
N GLY A 314 5.55 -22.40 8.56
CA GLY A 314 5.82 -21.11 9.22
C GLY A 314 6.78 -20.17 8.46
N LEU A 315 7.28 -20.56 7.28
CA LEU A 315 8.29 -19.80 6.53
C LEU A 315 7.75 -18.47 5.98
N ASP A 316 6.46 -18.38 5.64
CA ASP A 316 5.84 -17.10 5.26
C ASP A 316 5.86 -16.09 6.43
N VAL A 317 5.56 -16.54 7.64
CA VAL A 317 5.65 -15.73 8.86
C VAL A 317 7.11 -15.34 9.13
N ALA A 318 8.04 -16.28 9.00
CA ALA A 318 9.47 -16.02 9.18
C ALA A 318 10.00 -14.95 8.20
N ARG A 319 9.58 -14.97 6.93
CA ARG A 319 9.92 -13.93 5.96
C ARG A 319 9.41 -12.56 6.38
N LYS A 320 8.16 -12.48 6.86
CA LYS A 320 7.57 -11.23 7.35
C LYS A 320 8.32 -10.68 8.57
N LEU A 321 8.67 -11.55 9.53
CA LEU A 321 9.48 -11.13 10.68
C LEU A 321 10.89 -10.68 10.29
N THR A 322 11.52 -11.34 9.30
CA THR A 322 12.83 -10.92 8.80
C THR A 322 12.79 -9.47 8.30
N ILE A 323 11.74 -9.12 7.54
CA ILE A 323 11.53 -7.76 7.04
C ILE A 323 11.32 -6.78 8.18
N LEU A 324 10.42 -7.08 9.12
CA LEU A 324 10.11 -6.19 10.25
C LEU A 324 11.31 -6.00 11.18
N ALA A 325 12.08 -7.07 11.45
CA ALA A 325 13.27 -7.00 12.27
C ALA A 325 14.33 -6.08 11.63
N ARG A 326 14.58 -6.23 10.33
CA ARG A 326 15.52 -5.36 9.59
C ARG A 326 15.07 -3.90 9.60
N LEU A 327 13.77 -3.64 9.40
CA LEU A 327 13.20 -2.29 9.50
C LEU A 327 13.32 -1.69 10.90
N ALA A 328 13.22 -2.51 11.96
CA ALA A 328 13.42 -2.09 13.34
C ALA A 328 14.91 -1.95 13.73
N GLY A 329 15.85 -2.18 12.81
CA GLY A 329 17.29 -2.04 13.04
C GLY A 329 18.00 -3.31 13.51
N LEU A 330 17.36 -4.48 13.45
CA LEU A 330 17.97 -5.77 13.75
C LEU A 330 18.41 -6.50 12.45
N PRO A 331 19.72 -6.68 12.18
CA PRO A 331 20.22 -7.29 10.95
C PRO A 331 20.06 -8.82 10.95
N VAL A 332 18.83 -9.28 10.73
CA VAL A 332 18.52 -10.72 10.59
C VAL A 332 19.10 -11.23 9.25
N GLU A 333 19.90 -12.30 9.29
CA GLU A 333 20.60 -12.82 8.11
C GLU A 333 19.64 -13.44 7.09
N SER A 334 18.73 -14.28 7.57
CA SER A 334 17.76 -14.98 6.72
C SER A 334 16.53 -15.45 7.50
N PRO A 335 15.44 -15.87 6.83
CA PRO A 335 14.24 -16.41 7.48
C PRO A 335 14.47 -17.74 8.20
N THR A 336 15.64 -18.36 8.02
CA THR A 336 16.05 -19.61 8.67
C THR A 336 17.14 -19.40 9.72
N SER A 337 17.53 -18.16 9.99
CA SER A 337 18.60 -17.80 10.95
C SER A 337 18.12 -17.71 12.40
N PHE A 338 16.84 -17.96 12.66
CA PHE A 338 16.21 -17.89 13.98
C PHE A 338 15.17 -19.01 14.16
N PRO A 339 14.72 -19.32 15.39
CA PRO A 339 13.76 -20.39 15.64
C PRO A 339 12.43 -20.20 14.91
N VAL A 340 12.07 -21.19 14.09
CA VAL A 340 10.77 -21.29 13.39
C VAL A 340 10.18 -22.66 13.69
N GLN A 341 9.08 -22.69 14.43
CA GLN A 341 8.36 -23.93 14.70
C GLN A 341 7.48 -24.29 13.49
N SER A 342 7.79 -25.40 12.84
CA SER A 342 6.91 -26.04 11.85
C SER A 342 5.76 -26.76 12.57
N LEU A 343 4.55 -26.69 12.00
CA LEU A 343 3.38 -27.46 12.43
C LEU A 343 3.18 -28.73 11.59
N ILE A 344 4.12 -29.05 10.71
CA ILE A 344 4.14 -30.30 9.95
C ILE A 344 4.73 -31.39 10.86
N PRO A 345 4.01 -32.51 11.11
CA PRO A 345 4.60 -33.65 11.80
C PRO A 345 5.82 -34.17 11.04
N LYS A 346 6.90 -34.52 11.74
CA LYS A 346 8.19 -34.89 11.13
C LYS A 346 8.06 -36.04 10.13
N GLU A 347 7.19 -37.00 10.45
CA GLU A 347 6.88 -38.18 9.63
C GLU A 347 6.18 -37.83 8.31
N LEU A 348 5.61 -36.62 8.21
CA LEU A 348 4.88 -36.13 7.06
C LEU A 348 5.63 -35.05 6.26
N GLU A 349 6.83 -34.66 6.66
CA GLU A 349 7.63 -33.67 5.92
C GLU A 349 8.00 -34.16 4.52
N SER A 350 8.35 -35.45 4.40
CA SER A 350 8.88 -36.05 3.18
C SER A 350 7.83 -36.75 2.30
N VAL A 351 6.54 -36.65 2.64
CA VAL A 351 5.48 -37.28 1.82
C VAL A 351 5.39 -36.62 0.44
N SER A 352 4.95 -37.39 -0.54
CA SER A 352 5.08 -37.04 -1.96
C SER A 352 4.10 -35.95 -2.41
N SER A 353 2.95 -35.83 -1.76
CA SER A 353 1.89 -34.92 -2.17
C SER A 353 1.14 -34.31 -0.98
N GLY A 354 0.56 -33.12 -1.19
CA GLY A 354 -0.31 -32.47 -0.21
C GLY A 354 -1.59 -33.26 0.08
N ASP A 355 -2.03 -34.14 -0.84
CA ASP A 355 -3.19 -35.01 -0.60
C ASP A 355 -2.83 -36.19 0.31
N GLU A 356 -1.66 -36.81 0.10
CA GLU A 356 -1.11 -37.82 1.02
C GLU A 356 -0.90 -37.22 2.42
N PHE A 357 -0.35 -36.00 2.48
CA PHE A 357 -0.20 -35.24 3.72
C PHE A 357 -1.53 -35.10 4.47
N LEU A 358 -2.60 -34.65 3.80
CA LEU A 358 -3.92 -34.47 4.42
C LEU A 358 -4.57 -35.78 4.85
N GLN A 359 -4.37 -36.86 4.08
CA GLN A 359 -4.90 -38.17 4.43
C GLN A 359 -4.28 -38.70 5.72
N ARG A 360 -2.98 -38.45 5.94
CA ARG A 360 -2.21 -38.96 7.08
C ARG A 360 -2.16 -38.01 8.27
N LEU A 361 -2.43 -36.71 8.09
CA LEU A 361 -2.44 -35.73 9.18
C LEU A 361 -3.30 -36.12 10.40
N PRO A 362 -4.46 -36.81 10.27
CA PRO A 362 -5.22 -37.30 11.42
C PRO A 362 -4.46 -38.27 12.34
N GLU A 363 -3.41 -38.95 11.85
CA GLU A 363 -2.54 -39.83 12.66
C GLU A 363 -1.84 -39.04 13.80
N PHE A 364 -1.74 -37.71 13.67
CA PHE A 364 -0.98 -36.83 14.56
C PHE A 364 -1.85 -35.82 15.32
N ASP A 365 -3.19 -35.95 15.25
CA ASP A 365 -4.11 -35.02 15.93
C ASP A 365 -3.87 -34.93 17.45
N SER A 366 -3.41 -36.01 18.08
CA SER A 366 -3.11 -36.04 19.52
C SER A 366 -2.06 -35.02 19.93
N GLN A 367 -1.04 -34.77 19.10
CA GLN A 367 0.04 -33.82 19.41
C GLN A 367 -0.49 -32.39 19.54
N MET A 368 -1.38 -32.00 18.64
CA MET A 368 -2.01 -30.68 18.69
C MET A 368 -3.07 -30.61 19.79
N GLU A 369 -3.81 -31.70 20.02
CA GLU A 369 -4.78 -31.77 21.11
C GLU A 369 -4.12 -31.58 22.48
N GLU A 370 -2.98 -32.23 22.73
CA GLU A 370 -2.18 -32.02 23.95
C GLU A 370 -1.79 -30.55 24.13
N THR A 371 -1.39 -29.88 23.05
CA THR A 371 -1.05 -28.46 23.06
C THR A 371 -2.25 -27.59 23.41
N LYS A 372 -3.42 -27.88 22.82
CA LYS A 372 -4.68 -27.19 23.10
C LYS A 372 -5.12 -27.40 24.55
N THR A 373 -5.13 -28.64 25.03
CA THR A 373 -5.51 -28.97 26.40
C THR A 373 -4.56 -28.33 27.42
N ALA A 374 -3.26 -28.32 27.16
CA ALA A 374 -2.29 -27.65 28.04
C ALA A 374 -2.56 -26.15 28.16
N ALA A 375 -2.93 -25.47 27.07
CA ALA A 375 -3.33 -24.06 27.13
C ALA A 375 -4.65 -23.86 27.89
N GLN A 376 -5.65 -24.73 27.65
CA GLN A 376 -6.96 -24.67 28.30
C GLN A 376 -6.86 -24.89 29.82
N ASN A 377 -6.00 -25.79 30.27
CA ASN A 377 -5.74 -26.03 31.70
C ASN A 377 -5.18 -24.79 32.42
N GLU A 378 -4.54 -23.87 31.70
CA GLU A 378 -4.09 -22.57 32.21
C GLU A 378 -5.14 -21.46 32.03
N GLY A 379 -6.34 -21.77 31.52
CA GLY A 379 -7.36 -20.77 31.19
C GLY A 379 -7.04 -19.94 29.93
N LYS A 380 -6.06 -20.37 29.13
CA LYS A 380 -5.52 -19.65 27.96
C LYS A 380 -5.93 -20.30 26.64
N VAL A 381 -5.60 -19.63 25.54
CA VAL A 381 -5.71 -20.17 24.18
C VAL A 381 -4.35 -20.20 23.49
N VAL A 382 -4.15 -21.14 22.58
CA VAL A 382 -2.93 -21.23 21.77
C VAL A 382 -3.10 -20.50 20.45
N ARG A 383 -2.08 -19.76 20.02
CA ARG A 383 -2.02 -19.06 18.73
C ARG A 383 -0.63 -19.24 18.11
N PHE A 384 -0.58 -19.30 16.79
CA PHE A 384 0.68 -19.27 16.04
C PHE A 384 1.08 -17.83 15.76
N VAL A 385 2.17 -17.39 16.39
CA VAL A 385 2.61 -16.00 16.38
C VAL A 385 4.04 -15.86 15.91
N GLY A 386 4.34 -14.66 15.41
CA GLY A 386 5.71 -14.18 15.29
C GLY A 386 6.02 -13.18 16.39
N SER A 387 7.25 -13.20 16.90
CA SER A 387 7.70 -12.19 17.86
C SER A 387 9.15 -11.77 17.59
N ILE A 388 9.41 -10.48 17.82
CA ILE A 388 10.72 -9.83 17.78
C ILE A 388 10.87 -9.09 19.10
N ASP A 389 11.91 -9.42 19.85
CA ASP A 389 12.30 -8.73 21.09
C ASP A 389 13.61 -7.99 20.84
N MET A 390 13.56 -6.65 20.89
CA MET A 390 14.70 -5.81 20.51
C MET A 390 15.77 -5.73 21.60
N ALA A 391 15.41 -5.99 22.86
CA ALA A 391 16.36 -5.99 23.97
C ALA A 391 17.27 -7.22 23.93
N THR A 392 16.68 -8.40 23.69
CA THR A 392 17.38 -9.68 23.58
C THR A 392 17.85 -9.98 22.17
N LYS A 393 17.40 -9.21 21.17
CA LYS A 393 17.61 -9.45 19.73
C LYS A 393 17.07 -10.80 19.27
N ALA A 394 16.07 -11.33 19.98
CA ALA A 394 15.48 -12.62 19.68
C ALA A 394 14.33 -12.46 18.68
N VAL A 395 14.35 -13.26 17.62
CA VAL A 395 13.24 -13.43 16.67
C VAL A 395 12.77 -14.87 16.79
N LYS A 396 11.45 -15.10 16.87
CA LYS A 396 10.90 -16.46 16.87
C LYS A 396 9.52 -16.52 16.22
N VAL A 397 9.23 -17.68 15.63
CA VAL A 397 7.91 -18.04 15.09
C VAL A 397 7.48 -19.34 15.75
N GLY A 398 6.26 -19.38 16.29
CA GLY A 398 5.72 -20.62 16.85
C GLY A 398 4.47 -20.44 17.67
N LEU A 399 4.13 -21.50 18.41
CA LEU A 399 2.95 -21.55 19.26
C LEU A 399 3.22 -20.83 20.58
N GLU A 400 2.32 -19.90 20.91
CA GLU A 400 2.32 -19.18 22.18
C GLU A 400 0.93 -19.23 22.82
N LYS A 401 0.89 -19.10 24.15
CA LYS A 401 -0.34 -19.13 24.95
C LYS A 401 -0.72 -17.71 25.35
N PHE A 402 -1.98 -17.35 25.15
CA PHE A 402 -2.51 -16.03 25.48
C PHE A 402 -3.72 -16.13 26.39
N ASP A 403 -3.83 -15.17 27.31
CA ASP A 403 -5.06 -14.95 28.05
C ASP A 403 -6.20 -14.60 27.08
N LYS A 404 -7.42 -15.03 27.42
CA LYS A 404 -8.60 -14.84 26.55
C LYS A 404 -8.92 -13.37 26.27
N SER A 405 -8.51 -12.47 27.16
CA SER A 405 -8.67 -11.01 27.02
C SER A 405 -7.59 -10.37 26.13
N HIS A 406 -6.53 -11.09 25.78
CA HIS A 406 -5.44 -10.55 24.98
C HIS A 406 -5.91 -10.28 23.54
N PRO A 407 -5.53 -9.16 22.89
CA PRO A 407 -5.97 -8.85 21.53
C PRO A 407 -5.71 -9.96 20.49
N ILE A 408 -4.56 -10.64 20.60
CA ILE A 408 -4.22 -11.79 19.74
C ILE A 408 -5.19 -12.99 19.92
N ALA A 409 -5.75 -13.18 21.12
CA ALA A 409 -6.73 -14.23 21.36
C ALA A 409 -8.09 -13.91 20.72
N ALA A 410 -8.44 -12.62 20.64
CA ALA A 410 -9.74 -12.12 20.20
C ALA A 410 -9.89 -11.97 18.66
N LEU A 411 -8.89 -12.40 17.89
CA LEU A 411 -8.95 -12.43 16.43
C LEU A 411 -10.18 -13.20 15.93
N LYS A 412 -10.71 -12.75 14.79
CA LYS A 412 -11.83 -13.40 14.10
C LYS A 412 -11.41 -13.80 12.70
N GLY A 413 -11.94 -14.93 12.23
CA GLY A 413 -11.71 -15.40 10.87
C GLY A 413 -10.22 -15.56 10.56
N SER A 414 -9.78 -14.91 9.48
CA SER A 414 -8.41 -14.94 8.95
C SER A 414 -7.67 -13.61 9.11
N ASP A 415 -8.10 -12.77 10.06
CA ASP A 415 -7.46 -11.49 10.33
C ASP A 415 -6.01 -11.69 10.81
N ASN A 416 -5.14 -10.80 10.33
CA ASN A 416 -3.82 -10.57 10.90
C ASN A 416 -3.92 -9.49 11.98
N ILE A 417 -3.06 -9.59 12.99
CA ILE A 417 -2.86 -8.56 14.01
C ILE A 417 -1.36 -8.38 14.24
N ILE A 418 -0.91 -7.15 14.30
CA ILE A 418 0.48 -6.80 14.56
C ILE A 418 0.49 -5.72 15.63
N SER A 419 1.22 -6.00 16.70
CA SER A 419 1.37 -5.12 17.87
C SER A 419 2.79 -4.58 17.89
N PHE A 420 2.92 -3.25 17.88
CA PHE A 420 4.19 -2.55 18.07
C PHE A 420 4.26 -2.01 19.50
N TYR A 421 5.18 -2.54 20.28
CA TYR A 421 5.56 -1.99 21.57
C TYR A 421 6.78 -1.10 21.36
N THR A 422 6.74 0.09 21.92
CA THR A 422 7.83 1.07 21.82
C THR A 422 8.04 1.77 23.14
N LYS A 423 9.12 2.54 23.24
CA LYS A 423 9.37 3.38 24.41
C LYS A 423 8.27 4.42 24.64
N ARG A 424 7.71 5.01 23.58
CA ARG A 424 6.62 6.01 23.69
C ARG A 424 5.26 5.38 24.00
N TYR A 425 4.96 4.22 23.42
CA TYR A 425 3.70 3.49 23.66
C TYR A 425 3.71 2.66 24.96
N GLY A 426 4.88 2.33 25.49
CA GLY A 426 5.05 1.60 26.74
C GLY A 426 4.40 0.22 26.69
N SER A 427 3.57 -0.10 27.68
CA SER A 427 2.85 -1.38 27.78
C SER A 427 1.59 -1.45 26.91
N ASN A 428 1.14 -0.34 26.31
CA ASN A 428 -0.05 -0.28 25.48
C ASN A 428 0.36 -0.21 24.01
N PRO A 429 0.44 -1.34 23.30
CA PRO A 429 0.99 -1.36 21.96
C PRO A 429 0.11 -0.61 20.96
N LEU A 430 0.74 -0.10 19.91
CA LEU A 430 0.03 0.28 18.69
C LEU A 430 -0.36 -1.00 17.94
N ILE A 431 -1.66 -1.23 17.76
CA ILE A 431 -2.20 -2.44 17.13
C ILE A 431 -2.74 -2.12 15.75
N ILE A 432 -2.31 -2.89 14.75
CA ILE A 432 -2.87 -2.90 13.40
C ILE A 432 -3.52 -4.26 13.16
N GLN A 433 -4.82 -4.26 12.80
CA GLN A 433 -5.59 -5.47 12.54
C GLN A 433 -6.39 -5.35 11.24
N GLY A 434 -6.49 -6.45 10.51
CA GLY A 434 -7.43 -6.65 9.41
C GLY A 434 -7.00 -7.77 8.49
N ALA A 435 -7.61 -7.83 7.29
CA ALA A 435 -7.30 -8.86 6.31
C ALA A 435 -5.82 -8.86 5.90
N GLY A 436 -5.13 -9.96 6.19
CA GLY A 436 -3.70 -10.13 5.91
C GLY A 436 -3.37 -10.69 4.52
N ALA A 437 -4.38 -10.98 3.71
CA ALA A 437 -4.28 -11.60 2.39
C ALA A 437 -5.50 -11.21 1.52
N GLY A 438 -5.42 -11.51 0.23
CA GLY A 438 -6.48 -11.25 -0.76
C GLY A 438 -6.00 -10.35 -1.90
N GLY A 439 -6.42 -10.66 -3.12
CA GLY A 439 -5.95 -9.98 -4.34
C GLY A 439 -6.18 -8.47 -4.31
N GLU A 440 -7.41 -8.04 -4.00
CA GLU A 440 -7.79 -6.62 -3.95
C GLU A 440 -7.06 -5.84 -2.85
N VAL A 441 -6.99 -6.41 -1.65
CA VAL A 441 -6.36 -5.75 -0.49
C VAL A 441 -4.84 -5.66 -0.68
N THR A 442 -4.22 -6.68 -1.27
CA THR A 442 -2.78 -6.65 -1.61
C THR A 442 -2.50 -5.64 -2.73
N ALA A 443 -3.30 -5.64 -3.79
CA ALA A 443 -3.17 -4.67 -4.88
C ALA A 443 -3.38 -3.22 -4.41
N MET A 444 -4.25 -3.01 -3.41
CA MET A 444 -4.44 -1.70 -2.78
C MET A 444 -3.17 -1.21 -2.10
N GLY A 445 -2.44 -2.07 -1.39
CA GLY A 445 -1.16 -1.71 -0.79
C GLY A 445 -0.11 -1.34 -1.84
N VAL A 446 0.00 -2.12 -2.93
CA VAL A 446 0.88 -1.80 -4.07
C VAL A 446 0.49 -0.48 -4.74
N THR A 447 -0.80 -0.20 -4.90
CA THR A 447 -1.32 1.05 -5.46
C THR A 447 -1.04 2.25 -4.54
N SER A 448 -1.14 2.05 -3.21
CA SER A 448 -0.77 3.06 -2.21
C SER A 448 0.73 3.40 -2.29
N ASP A 449 1.57 2.38 -2.44
CA ASP A 449 3.01 2.57 -2.64
C ASP A 449 3.33 3.30 -3.94
N LEU A 450 2.62 2.98 -5.03
CA LEU A 450 2.73 3.74 -6.28
C LEU A 450 2.42 5.22 -6.05
N LEU A 451 1.37 5.56 -5.31
CA LEU A 451 1.04 6.95 -4.98
C LEU A 451 2.15 7.66 -4.19
N LYS A 452 2.78 6.99 -3.23
CA LYS A 452 3.93 7.52 -2.47
C LYS A 452 5.13 7.78 -3.38
N VAL A 453 5.38 6.91 -4.36
CA VAL A 453 6.45 7.12 -5.35
C VAL A 453 6.12 8.32 -6.23
N LEU A 454 4.91 8.36 -6.79
CA LEU A 454 4.46 9.44 -7.68
C LEU A 454 4.64 10.79 -7.01
N SER A 455 4.23 10.97 -5.74
CA SER A 455 4.38 12.26 -5.03
C SER A 455 5.82 12.73 -4.85
N GLN A 456 6.81 11.83 -4.97
CA GLN A 456 8.23 12.14 -4.79
C GLN A 456 8.98 12.30 -6.12
N ILE A 457 8.43 11.76 -7.22
CA ILE A 457 9.10 11.78 -8.52
C ILE A 457 8.40 12.66 -9.55
N SER A 458 7.14 13.03 -9.32
CA SER A 458 6.31 13.83 -10.23
C SER A 458 6.44 15.33 -10.02
#